data_AF-A0A0Q5PJZ4-F1
#
_entry.id   AF-A0A0Q5PJZ4-F1
#
_cell.length_a   1.000
_cell.length_b   1.000
_cell.length_c   1.000
_cell.angle_alpha   90.00
_cell.angle_beta   90.00
_cell.angle_gamma   90.00
#
_symmetry.space_group_name_H-M   'P 1'
#
loop_
_entity.id
_entity.type
_entity.pdbx_description
1 polymer ?
#
loop_
_entity_poly.entity_id
_entity_poly.type
_entity_poly.pdbx_seq_one_letter_code
_entity_poly.pdbx_strand_id
1 'polypeptide(L)'
;MSAAPRDAIPLAEALAEELVLASRMLNDLAYDLGSDEGTLRLHMASLQKVDHITQIQLAVADLLRNREETEACLAGVTLEGMADRLRAAIR
;
A
#
# COMPACT_ATOMS: atom_id res chain seq x y z
N MET A 1 -27.98 -28.14 7.40
CA MET A 1 -27.35 -27.49 6.24
C MET A 1 -27.63 -26.00 6.32
N SER A 2 -26.67 -25.20 6.77
CA SER A 2 -26.73 -23.74 6.67
C SER A 2 -25.70 -23.34 5.63
N ALA A 3 -26.15 -22.83 4.49
CA ALA A 3 -25.24 -22.24 3.51
C ALA A 3 -24.78 -20.90 4.09
N ALA A 4 -23.56 -20.84 4.61
CA ALA A 4 -22.88 -19.58 4.85
C ALA A 4 -22.92 -18.76 3.54
N PRO A 5 -23.14 -17.43 3.60
CA PRO A 5 -23.16 -16.61 2.40
C PRO A 5 -21.81 -16.78 1.68
N ARG A 6 -21.86 -17.22 0.42
CA ARG A 6 -20.68 -17.66 -0.34
C ARG A 6 -19.75 -16.54 -0.80
N ASP A 7 -20.14 -15.27 -0.73
CA ASP A 7 -19.45 -14.21 -1.50
C ASP A 7 -19.22 -12.89 -0.73
N ALA A 8 -19.02 -12.93 0.59
CA ALA A 8 -18.53 -11.75 1.29
C ALA A 8 -17.00 -11.75 1.25
N ILE A 9 -16.40 -11.05 0.28
CA ILE A 9 -14.99 -10.66 0.38
C ILE A 9 -14.80 -10.03 1.76
N PRO A 10 -13.92 -10.56 2.63
CA PRO A 10 -13.68 -9.97 3.93
C PRO A 10 -13.30 -8.50 3.75
N LEU A 11 -13.83 -7.60 4.59
CA LEU A 11 -13.55 -6.15 4.49
C LEU A 11 -12.05 -5.81 4.33
N ALA A 12 -11.16 -6.58 4.98
CA ALA A 12 -9.72 -6.43 4.85
C ALA A 12 -9.20 -6.64 3.41
N GLU A 13 -9.75 -7.62 2.70
CA GLU A 13 -9.36 -7.91 1.32
C GLU A 13 -9.90 -6.85 0.35
N ALA A 14 -11.14 -6.38 0.54
CA ALA A 14 -11.67 -5.24 -0.21
C ALA A 14 -10.86 -3.95 0.03
N LEU A 15 -10.44 -3.68 1.27
CA LEU A 15 -9.55 -2.56 1.59
C LEU A 15 -8.17 -2.70 0.95
N ALA A 16 -7.63 -3.93 0.90
CA ALA A 16 -6.36 -4.20 0.22
C ALA A 16 -6.46 -3.91 -1.29
N GLU A 17 -7.58 -4.27 -1.92
CA GLU A 17 -7.84 -3.97 -3.33
C GLU A 17 -7.94 -2.46 -3.58
N GLU A 18 -8.65 -1.71 -2.74
CA GLU A 18 -8.74 -0.25 -2.82
C GLU A 18 -7.37 0.43 -2.66
N LEU A 19 -6.50 -0.08 -1.77
CA LEU A 19 -5.13 0.43 -1.63
C LEU A 19 -4.28 0.19 -2.88
N VAL A 20 -4.41 -0.97 -3.53
CA VAL A 20 -3.77 -1.26 -4.81
C VAL A 20 -4.33 -0.39 -5.94
N LEU A 21 -5.64 -0.13 -5.94
CA LEU A 21 -6.25 0.78 -6.90
C LEU A 21 -5.70 2.20 -6.74
N ALA A 22 -5.68 2.71 -5.50
CA ALA A 22 -5.13 4.01 -5.19
C ALA A 22 -3.64 4.14 -5.58
N SER A 23 -2.84 3.09 -5.38
CA SER A 23 -1.42 3.09 -5.78
C SER A 23 -1.25 3.15 -7.29
N ARG A 24 -2.14 2.50 -8.07
CA ARG A 24 -2.15 2.59 -9.54
C ARG A 24 -2.49 4.00 -10.01
N MET A 25 -3.55 4.61 -9.46
CA MET A 25 -3.94 5.99 -9.78
C MET A 25 -2.82 7.00 -9.51
N LEU A 26 -2.07 6.81 -8.41
CA LEU A 26 -0.91 7.65 -8.09
C LEU A 26 0.26 7.41 -9.03
N ASN A 27 0.53 6.17 -9.43
CA ASN A 27 1.56 5.86 -10.41
C ASN A 27 1.23 6.43 -11.80
N ASP A 28 -0.03 6.35 -12.23
CA ASP A 28 -0.47 6.93 -13.50
C ASP A 28 -0.27 8.45 -13.48
N LEU A 29 -0.67 9.12 -12.38
CA LEU A 29 -0.42 10.55 -12.21
C LEU A 29 1.08 10.90 -12.19
N ALA A 30 1.90 10.11 -11.50
CA ALA A 30 3.34 10.33 -11.46
C ALA A 30 3.99 10.14 -12.83
N TYR A 31 3.50 9.19 -13.62
CA TYR A 31 3.93 8.97 -15.00
C TYR A 31 3.57 10.17 -15.88
N ASP A 32 2.32 10.64 -15.84
CA ASP A 32 1.87 11.80 -16.60
C ASP A 32 2.70 13.04 -16.30
N LEU A 33 2.97 13.30 -15.00
CA LEU A 33 3.82 14.42 -14.56
C LEU A 33 5.30 14.25 -14.94
N GLY A 34 5.79 13.01 -14.96
CA GLY A 34 7.17 12.69 -15.33
C GLY A 34 7.43 12.72 -16.83
N SER A 35 6.38 12.69 -17.66
CA SER A 35 6.48 12.73 -19.12
C SER A 35 6.99 14.06 -19.67
N ASP A 36 6.85 15.14 -18.90
CA ASP A 36 7.41 16.46 -19.19
C ASP A 36 8.71 16.70 -18.40
N GLU A 37 9.84 16.87 -19.09
CA GLU A 37 11.16 17.07 -18.45
C GLU A 37 11.23 18.31 -17.55
N GLY A 38 10.47 19.37 -17.88
CA GLY A 38 10.40 20.58 -17.06
C GLY A 38 9.77 20.31 -15.70
N THR A 39 8.59 19.70 -15.74
CA THR A 39 7.79 19.28 -14.58
C THR A 39 8.54 18.24 -13.76
N LEU A 40 9.14 17.23 -14.40
CA LEU A 40 9.94 16.21 -13.74
C LEU A 40 11.09 16.82 -12.93
N ARG A 41 11.87 17.75 -13.52
CA ARG A 41 12.99 18.39 -12.81
C ARG A 41 12.52 19.25 -11.64
N LEU A 42 11.42 19.97 -11.80
CA LEU A 42 10.88 20.85 -10.75
C LEU A 42 10.25 20.06 -9.60
N HIS A 43 9.66 18.90 -9.88
CA HIS A 43 8.86 18.14 -8.93
C HIS A 43 9.42 16.77 -8.58
N MET A 44 10.67 16.46 -8.93
CA MET A 44 11.32 15.17 -8.66
C MET A 44 11.16 14.73 -7.19
N ALA A 45 11.38 15.65 -6.24
CA ALA A 45 11.23 15.36 -4.81
C ALA A 45 9.77 15.05 -4.41
N SER A 46 8.79 15.66 -5.07
CA SER A 46 7.38 15.35 -4.85
C SER A 46 7.01 14.00 -5.46
N LEU A 47 7.54 13.68 -6.65
CA LEU A 47 7.32 12.38 -7.31
C LEU A 47 7.93 11.23 -6.50
N GLN A 48 9.10 11.43 -5.89
CA GLN A 48 9.69 10.47 -4.94
C GLN A 48 8.80 10.24 -3.71
N LYS A 49 8.13 11.28 -3.21
CA LYS A 49 7.14 11.11 -2.12
C LYS A 49 5.91 10.34 -2.57
N VAL A 50 5.47 10.53 -3.82
CA VAL A 50 4.36 9.76 -4.39
C VAL A 50 4.75 8.27 -4.47
N ASP A 51 5.94 7.96 -4.97
CA ASP A 51 6.48 6.59 -4.98
C ASP A 51 6.57 5.98 -3.57
N HIS A 52 7.01 6.77 -2.58
CA HIS A 52 7.00 6.29 -1.19
C HIS A 52 5.59 5.99 -0.67
N ILE A 53 4.59 6.79 -1.03
CA ILE A 53 3.18 6.56 -0.67
C ILE A 53 2.66 5.28 -1.34
N THR A 54 2.98 5.04 -2.62
CA THR A 54 2.53 3.83 -3.32
C THR A 54 3.14 2.58 -2.69
N GLN A 55 4.41 2.61 -2.29
CA GLN A 55 5.05 1.52 -1.56
C GLN A 55 4.36 1.26 -0.20
N ILE A 56 3.99 2.30 0.55
CA ILE A 56 3.24 2.15 1.81
C ILE A 56 1.88 1.50 1.55
N GLN A 57 1.14 1.95 0.53
CA GLN A 57 -0.18 1.41 0.19
C GLN A 57 -0.09 -0.08 -0.16
N LEU A 58 0.91 -0.49 -0.95
CA LEU A 58 1.13 -1.88 -1.30
C LEU A 58 1.50 -2.73 -0.07
N ALA A 59 2.39 -2.24 0.78
CA ALA A 59 2.76 -2.94 2.01
C ALA A 59 1.56 -3.13 2.95
N VAL A 60 0.69 -2.12 3.09
CA VAL A 60 -0.54 -2.25 3.90
C VAL A 60 -1.54 -3.22 3.24
N ALA A 61 -1.68 -3.20 1.91
CA ALA A 61 -2.52 -4.15 1.19
C ALA A 61 -2.06 -5.60 1.44
N ASP A 62 -0.75 -5.84 1.43
CA ASP A 62 -0.19 -7.16 1.69
C ASP A 62 -0.39 -7.59 3.16
N LEU A 63 -0.25 -6.67 4.11
CA LEU A 63 -0.60 -6.93 5.52
C LEU A 63 -2.08 -7.29 5.70
N LEU A 64 -2.99 -6.63 4.99
CA LEU A 64 -4.43 -6.89 5.09
C LEU A 64 -4.84 -8.24 4.48
N ARG A 65 -4.11 -8.70 3.44
CA ARG A 65 -4.29 -10.01 2.81
C ARG A 65 -3.75 -11.15 3.67
N ASN A 66 -2.63 -10.92 4.36
CA ASN A 66 -1.97 -11.93 5.18
C ASN A 66 -2.44 -11.83 6.64
N ARG A 67 -3.42 -12.67 7.01
CA ARG A 67 -4.00 -12.72 8.36
C ARG A 67 -3.22 -13.59 9.36
N GLU A 68 -1.99 -13.99 9.03
CA GLU A 68 -1.14 -14.77 9.93
C GLU A 68 -0.53 -13.89 11.05
N GLU A 69 0.25 -14.50 11.95
CA GLU A 69 0.81 -13.86 13.14
C GLU A 69 1.42 -12.48 12.84
N THR A 70 0.98 -11.46 13.59
CA THR A 70 1.35 -10.05 13.42
C THR A 70 2.84 -9.81 13.20
N GLU A 71 3.70 -10.54 13.91
CA GLU A 71 5.16 -10.42 13.79
C GLU A 71 5.70 -10.97 12.45
N ALA A 72 5.13 -12.05 11.92
CA ALA A 72 5.49 -12.58 10.60
C ALA A 72 5.07 -11.61 9.49
N CYS A 73 3.89 -11.00 9.64
CA CYS A 73 3.41 -9.95 8.75
C CYS A 73 4.30 -8.70 8.78
N LEU A 74 4.73 -8.25 9.97
CA LEU A 74 5.66 -7.12 10.11
C LEU A 74 7.06 -7.41 9.58
N ALA A 75 7.51 -8.67 9.61
CA ALA A 75 8.78 -9.08 8.99
C ALA A 75 8.73 -9.00 7.45
N GLY A 76 7.55 -9.08 6.84
CA GLY A 76 7.33 -8.91 5.40
C GLY A 76 7.29 -7.45 4.92
N VAL A 77 7.24 -6.47 5.84
CA VAL A 77 7.24 -5.05 5.48
C VAL A 77 8.66 -4.63 5.10
N THR A 78 8.91 -4.47 3.80
CA THR A 78 10.22 -4.07 3.25
C THR A 78 10.58 -2.61 3.50
N LEU A 79 9.58 -1.79 3.83
CA LEU A 79 9.75 -0.41 4.27
C LEU A 79 10.14 -0.38 5.76
N GLU A 80 11.43 -0.48 6.06
CA GLU A 80 11.96 -0.54 7.44
C GLU A 80 11.37 0.53 8.37
N GLY A 81 11.33 1.79 7.90
CA GLY A 81 10.74 2.89 8.67
C GLY A 81 9.23 2.77 8.92
N MET A 82 8.49 2.09 8.05
CA MET A 82 7.07 1.77 8.28
C MET A 82 6.94 0.63 9.30
N ALA A 83 7.75 -0.42 9.15
CA ALA A 83 7.77 -1.55 10.09
C ALA A 83 8.04 -1.07 11.52
N ASP A 84 8.99 -0.16 11.71
CA ASP A 84 9.33 0.39 13.03
C ASP A 84 8.20 1.21 13.64
N ARG A 85 7.53 2.06 12.84
CA ARG A 85 6.35 2.82 13.31
C ARG A 85 5.21 1.89 13.71
N LEU A 86 4.99 0.80 12.96
CA LEU A 86 3.97 -0.20 13.31
C LEU A 86 4.33 -0.95 14.59
N ARG A 87 5.57 -1.43 14.73
CA ARG A 87 6.06 -2.08 15.96
C ARG A 87 5.91 -1.19 17.19
N ALA A 88 6.17 0.10 17.05
CA ALA A 88 6.00 1.06 18.15
C ALA A 88 4.53 1.26 18.55
N ALA A 89 3.58 1.12 17.62
CA ALA A 89 2.16 1.33 17.88
C ALA A 89 1.44 0.13 18.52
N ILE A 90 1.99 -1.08 18.38
CA ILE A 90 1.40 -2.33 18.90
C ILE A 90 1.97 -2.80 20.24
N ARG A 91 2.97 -2.09 20.78
CA ARG A 91 3.52 -2.32 22.13
C ARG A 91 2.77 -1.49 23.16
#